data_AF-X1A9S4-F1
#
_entry.id   AF-X1A9S4-F1
#
_cell.length_a   1.000
_cell.length_b   1.000
_cell.length_c   1.000
_cell.angle_alpha   90.00
_cell.angle_beta   90.00
_cell.angle_gamma   90.00
#
_symmetry.space_group_name_H-M   'P 1'
#
loop_
_entity.id
_entity.type
_entity.pdbx_description
1 polymer ?
#
loop_
_entity_poly.entity_id
_entity_poly.type
_entity_poly.pdbx_seq_one_letter_code
_entity_poly.pdbx_strand_id
1 'polypeptide(L)'
;MHIETMKNEDKKKKNLKKKLNVTDEDGLKISYDKDELDQEFPQLMRELCENKKALKIKGIDYEIEESEEKDKIVQPSNYCEDLLNPGAIDFIRRCKNREEALEILDYLLRRDKLNVQEYNTLKNRMKEEGGLEKFIAECGGLKTPGYYERKFSRKINLLNIDQSKKENLD
;
A
#
# COMPACT_ATOMS: atom_id res chain seq x y z
N MET A 1 6.41 8.89 -38.31
CA MET A 1 5.53 7.89 -37.70
C MET A 1 5.30 8.08 -36.19
N HIS A 2 6.32 8.27 -35.33
CA HIS A 2 6.10 8.44 -33.87
C HIS A 2 5.41 9.76 -33.44
N ILE A 3 5.55 10.85 -34.21
CA ILE A 3 4.94 12.16 -33.85
C ILE A 3 3.44 12.20 -34.16
N GLU A 4 2.98 11.43 -35.16
CA GLU A 4 1.57 11.37 -35.55
C GLU A 4 0.74 10.52 -34.59
N THR A 5 1.32 9.45 -34.02
CA THR A 5 0.66 8.63 -32.99
C THR A 5 0.44 9.41 -31.71
N MET A 6 1.45 10.18 -31.25
CA MET A 6 1.31 11.04 -30.06
C MET A 6 0.25 12.14 -30.24
N LYS A 7 0.22 12.80 -31.41
CA LYS A 7 -0.81 13.81 -31.73
C LYS A 7 -2.23 13.23 -31.76
N ASN A 8 -2.39 11.97 -32.16
CA ASN A 8 -3.68 11.29 -32.17
C ASN A 8 -4.14 10.87 -30.77
N GLU A 9 -3.22 10.42 -29.91
CA GLU A 9 -3.54 10.12 -28.51
C GLU A 9 -3.93 11.37 -27.72
N ASP A 10 -3.24 12.49 -27.93
CA ASP A 10 -3.57 13.75 -27.28
C ASP A 10 -4.93 14.30 -27.72
N LYS A 11 -5.27 14.18 -29.03
CA LYS A 11 -6.61 14.50 -29.54
C LYS A 11 -7.67 13.59 -28.93
N LYS A 12 -7.40 12.28 -28.81
CA LYS A 12 -8.32 11.31 -28.22
C LYS A 12 -8.57 11.60 -26.74
N LYS A 13 -7.52 11.90 -25.96
CA LYS A 13 -7.60 12.32 -24.56
C LYS A 13 -8.37 13.64 -24.40
N LYS A 14 -8.17 14.61 -25.29
CA LYS A 14 -8.92 15.89 -25.27
C LYS A 14 -10.41 15.70 -25.56
N ASN A 15 -10.78 14.78 -26.45
CA ASN A 15 -12.18 14.45 -26.71
C ASN A 15 -12.82 13.69 -25.54
N LEU A 16 -12.08 12.77 -24.90
CA LEU A 16 -12.55 12.08 -23.70
C LEU A 16 -12.82 13.07 -22.54
N LYS A 17 -11.91 14.04 -22.32
CA LYS A 17 -12.10 15.11 -21.31
C LYS A 17 -13.31 16.01 -21.57
N LYS A 18 -13.72 16.18 -22.84
CA LYS A 18 -14.90 16.98 -23.20
C LYS A 18 -16.24 16.27 -22.94
N LYS A 19 -16.24 14.94 -22.88
CA LYS A 19 -17.46 14.13 -22.68
C LYS A 19 -17.78 13.86 -21.20
N LEU A 20 -16.83 14.08 -20.31
CA LEU A 20 -16.99 13.86 -18.87
C LEU A 20 -17.46 15.16 -18.21
N ASN A 21 -18.71 15.23 -17.77
CA ASN A 21 -19.15 16.32 -16.89
C ASN A 21 -18.70 15.99 -15.47
N VAL A 22 -17.66 16.67 -15.02
CA VAL A 22 -17.17 16.63 -13.63
C VAL A 22 -17.79 17.81 -12.90
N THR A 23 -18.56 17.55 -11.84
CA THR A 23 -19.08 18.57 -10.92
C THR A 23 -18.35 18.44 -9.59
N ASP A 24 -17.63 19.47 -9.18
CA ASP A 24 -16.64 19.42 -8.09
C ASP A 24 -17.23 19.60 -6.68
N GLU A 25 -18.56 19.69 -6.54
CA GLU A 25 -19.17 20.22 -5.31
C GLU A 25 -19.22 19.22 -4.14
N ASP A 26 -19.17 17.89 -4.36
CA ASP A 26 -19.19 16.89 -3.25
C ASP A 26 -18.47 15.55 -3.61
N GLY A 27 -17.40 15.64 -4.40
CA GLY A 27 -16.63 14.49 -4.88
C GLY A 27 -16.77 14.27 -6.38
N LEU A 28 -15.82 13.50 -6.94
CA LEU A 28 -15.66 13.32 -8.39
C LEU A 28 -16.84 12.56 -9.00
N LYS A 29 -17.95 13.26 -9.25
CA LYS A 29 -19.13 12.70 -9.90
C LYS A 29 -18.88 12.64 -11.40
N ILE A 30 -18.41 11.49 -11.86
CA ILE A 30 -18.24 11.22 -13.29
C ILE A 30 -19.57 10.72 -13.84
N SER A 31 -20.18 11.48 -14.75
CA SER A 31 -21.32 11.01 -15.54
C SER A 31 -20.84 10.34 -16.83
N TYR A 32 -21.45 9.21 -17.17
CA TYR A 32 -21.21 8.46 -18.41
C TYR A 32 -22.53 8.36 -19.17
N ASP A 33 -22.43 8.37 -20.50
CA ASP A 33 -23.58 8.03 -21.34
C ASP A 33 -23.85 6.52 -21.24
N LYS A 34 -25.09 6.17 -20.90
CA LYS A 34 -25.48 4.78 -20.66
C LYS A 34 -25.40 3.96 -21.94
N ASP A 35 -25.76 4.56 -23.07
CA ASP A 35 -25.78 3.88 -24.36
C ASP A 35 -24.35 3.56 -24.83
N GLU A 36 -23.39 4.45 -24.56
CA GLU A 36 -21.96 4.19 -24.82
C GLU A 36 -21.43 3.04 -23.94
N LEU A 37 -21.83 2.99 -22.66
CA LEU A 37 -21.41 1.92 -21.74
C LEU A 37 -22.03 0.56 -22.10
N ASP A 38 -23.28 0.56 -22.56
CA ASP A 38 -23.98 -0.64 -23.04
C ASP A 38 -23.32 -1.20 -24.32
N GLN A 39 -22.80 -0.32 -25.19
CA GLN A 39 -22.07 -0.74 -26.40
C GLN A 39 -20.67 -1.29 -26.09
N GLU A 40 -19.88 -0.58 -25.27
CA GLU A 40 -18.48 -0.94 -24.99
C GLU A 40 -18.36 -2.04 -23.93
N PHE A 41 -19.29 -2.09 -22.95
CA PHE A 41 -19.24 -3.01 -21.81
C PHE A 41 -20.60 -3.69 -21.52
N PRO A 42 -21.20 -4.41 -22.51
CA PRO A 42 -22.53 -4.99 -22.38
C PRO A 42 -22.66 -5.99 -21.22
N GLN A 43 -21.60 -6.73 -20.92
CA GLN A 43 -21.59 -7.70 -19.82
C GLN A 43 -21.56 -7.03 -18.45
N LEU A 44 -20.77 -5.96 -18.30
CA LEU A 44 -20.70 -5.18 -17.08
C LEU A 44 -22.06 -4.52 -16.79
N MET A 45 -22.67 -3.93 -17.82
CA MET A 45 -23.99 -3.30 -17.68
C MET A 45 -25.07 -4.31 -17.33
N ARG A 46 -25.03 -5.51 -17.91
CA ARG A 46 -25.92 -6.60 -17.51
C ARG A 46 -25.71 -6.99 -16.04
N GLU A 47 -24.47 -7.11 -15.59
CA GLU A 47 -24.16 -7.42 -14.19
C GLU A 47 -24.61 -6.33 -13.21
N LEU A 48 -24.44 -5.06 -13.57
CA LEU A 48 -24.90 -3.90 -12.79
C LEU A 48 -26.44 -3.85 -12.72
N CYS A 49 -27.13 -4.03 -13.85
CA CYS A 49 -28.60 -4.05 -13.90
C CYS A 49 -29.19 -5.22 -13.12
N GLU A 50 -28.57 -6.40 -13.21
CA GLU A 50 -29.04 -7.61 -12.54
C GLU A 50 -28.62 -7.69 -11.06
N ASN A 51 -27.74 -6.80 -10.59
CA ASN A 51 -27.20 -6.76 -9.22
C ASN A 51 -26.70 -8.13 -8.69
N LYS A 52 -26.22 -9.01 -9.57
CA LYS A 52 -25.89 -10.40 -9.22
C LYS A 52 -24.73 -10.54 -8.22
N LYS A 53 -23.84 -9.54 -8.13
CA LYS A 53 -22.66 -9.54 -7.24
C LYS A 53 -22.41 -8.14 -6.68
N ALA A 54 -23.13 -7.77 -5.63
CA ALA A 54 -22.87 -6.54 -4.89
C ALA A 54 -21.99 -6.81 -3.66
N LEU A 55 -20.85 -6.15 -3.57
CA LEU A 55 -20.02 -6.12 -2.35
C LEU A 55 -20.19 -4.75 -1.70
N LYS A 56 -20.84 -4.72 -0.52
CA LYS A 56 -20.97 -3.50 0.26
C LYS A 56 -19.63 -3.21 0.95
N ILE A 57 -18.86 -2.29 0.38
CA ILE A 57 -17.66 -1.75 1.02
C ILE A 57 -18.14 -0.68 2.00
N LYS A 58 -17.83 -0.86 3.30
CA LYS A 58 -17.97 0.25 4.26
C LYS A 58 -16.82 1.21 3.99
N GLY A 59 -17.14 2.45 3.60
CA GLY A 59 -16.16 3.53 3.63
C GLY A 59 -15.62 3.66 5.04
N ILE A 60 -14.30 3.72 5.16
CA ILE A 60 -13.66 4.17 6.38
C ILE A 60 -13.41 5.64 6.12
N ASP A 61 -14.03 6.51 6.91
CA ASP A 61 -13.78 7.95 6.81
C ASP A 61 -12.35 8.19 7.29
N TYR A 62 -11.47 8.59 6.37
CA TYR A 62 -10.16 9.12 6.73
C TYR A 62 -10.28 10.63 6.64
N GLU A 63 -10.23 11.32 7.77
CA GLU A 63 -9.90 12.75 7.78
C GLU A 63 -8.46 12.86 7.28
N ILE A 64 -8.31 13.24 6.01
CA ILE A 64 -7.03 13.72 5.49
C ILE A 64 -7.02 15.21 5.82
N GLU A 65 -6.74 15.55 7.08
CA GLU A 65 -6.32 16.90 7.39
C GLU A 65 -4.91 17.08 6.81
N GLU A 66 -4.78 17.98 5.83
CA GLU A 66 -3.49 18.50 5.39
C GLU A 66 -2.88 19.35 6.52
N SER A 67 -2.43 18.70 7.58
CA SER A 67 -1.56 19.32 8.59
C SER A 67 -0.15 18.76 8.40
N GLU A 68 0.83 19.66 8.33
CA GLU A 68 2.25 19.35 8.09
C GLU A 68 2.92 18.60 9.27
N GLU A 69 2.14 18.15 10.25
CA GLU A 69 2.60 17.45 11.44
C GLU A 69 2.18 15.98 11.38
N LYS A 70 3.18 15.11 11.51
CA LYS A 70 3.05 13.65 11.46
C LYS A 70 2.29 13.13 12.68
N ASP A 71 0.98 13.29 12.69
CA ASP A 71 0.16 12.77 13.77
C ASP A 71 -0.19 11.30 13.55
N LYS A 72 0.14 10.52 14.58
CA LYS A 72 0.04 9.07 14.61
C LYS A 72 -1.43 8.68 14.45
N ILE A 73 -1.73 8.06 13.32
CA ILE A 73 -2.98 7.38 13.02
C ILE A 73 -3.24 6.34 14.11
N VAL A 74 -4.09 6.64 15.09
CA VAL A 74 -4.56 5.64 16.06
C VAL A 74 -5.65 4.82 15.40
N GLN A 75 -5.24 3.80 14.65
CA GLN A 75 -6.14 2.76 14.17
C GLN A 75 -6.69 1.94 15.36
N PRO A 76 -7.87 1.29 15.22
CA PRO A 76 -8.33 0.30 16.18
C PRO A 76 -7.35 -0.88 16.28
N SER A 77 -6.37 -0.70 17.16
CA SER A 77 -5.44 -1.55 17.91
C SER A 77 -4.93 -2.92 17.41
N ASN A 78 -5.40 -3.52 16.32
CA ASN A 78 -4.96 -4.87 15.93
C ASN A 78 -4.45 -5.02 14.49
N TYR A 79 -4.46 -3.98 13.66
CA TYR A 79 -3.77 -4.03 12.37
C TYR A 79 -2.30 -3.72 12.59
N CYS A 80 -1.49 -4.78 12.60
CA CYS A 80 -0.09 -4.73 13.03
C CYS A 80 0.71 -3.68 12.26
N GLU A 81 1.41 -2.80 12.98
CA GLU A 81 2.27 -1.73 12.41
C GLU A 81 3.21 -2.27 11.31
N ASP A 82 3.67 -3.53 11.47
CA ASP A 82 4.45 -4.33 10.53
C ASP A 82 3.88 -4.39 9.08
N LEU A 83 2.56 -4.23 8.91
CA LEU A 83 1.83 -4.30 7.63
C LEU A 83 1.59 -2.93 7.00
N LEU A 84 1.53 -1.86 7.82
CA LEU A 84 1.10 -0.55 7.37
C LEU A 84 2.22 0.23 6.71
N ASN A 85 3.41 0.22 7.31
CA ASN A 85 4.54 0.97 6.79
C ASN A 85 5.86 0.28 7.17
N PRO A 86 6.39 -0.63 6.33
CA PRO A 86 7.66 -1.29 6.62
C PRO A 86 8.80 -0.26 6.71
N GLY A 87 9.57 -0.33 7.79
CA GLY A 87 10.73 0.51 8.02
C GLY A 87 12.01 -0.07 7.42
N ALA A 88 13.15 0.60 7.62
CA ALA A 88 14.46 0.16 7.12
C ALA A 88 14.82 -1.26 7.57
N ILE A 89 14.51 -1.60 8.83
CA ILE A 89 14.76 -2.92 9.42
C ILE A 89 13.95 -4.01 8.68
N ASP A 90 12.72 -3.72 8.29
CA ASP A 90 11.84 -4.68 7.61
C ASP A 90 12.33 -5.07 6.22
N PHE A 91 12.98 -4.13 5.54
CA PHE A 91 13.64 -4.38 4.26
C PHE A 91 14.94 -5.15 4.44
N ILE A 92 15.76 -4.79 5.42
CA ILE A 92 17.03 -5.50 5.71
C ILE A 92 16.76 -6.95 6.10
N ARG A 93 15.71 -7.23 6.87
CA ARG A 93 15.30 -8.60 7.25
C ARG A 93 14.87 -9.49 6.09
N ARG A 94 14.80 -8.97 4.86
CA ARG A 94 14.54 -9.74 3.63
C ARG A 94 15.78 -9.96 2.77
N CYS A 95 16.86 -9.25 3.06
CA CYS A 95 18.10 -9.35 2.30
C CYS A 95 18.76 -10.70 2.59
N LYS A 96 19.28 -11.34 1.54
CA LYS A 96 20.07 -12.57 1.66
C LYS A 96 21.55 -12.25 1.73
N ASN A 97 21.97 -11.21 1.01
CA ASN A 97 23.36 -10.85 0.84
C ASN A 97 23.64 -9.46 1.43
N ARG A 98 24.90 -9.24 1.83
CA ARG A 98 25.37 -7.95 2.34
C ARG A 98 25.20 -6.82 1.33
N GLU A 99 25.43 -7.12 0.05
CA GLU A 99 25.32 -6.16 -1.04
C GLU A 99 23.88 -5.65 -1.20
N GLU A 100 22.89 -6.57 -1.19
CA GLU A 100 21.46 -6.20 -1.21
C GLU A 100 21.09 -5.29 -0.04
N ALA A 101 21.58 -5.58 1.16
CA ALA A 101 21.30 -4.76 2.34
C ALA A 101 21.87 -3.34 2.21
N LEU A 102 23.07 -3.20 1.62
CA LEU A 102 23.69 -1.90 1.36
C LEU A 102 22.94 -1.11 0.27
N GLU A 103 22.48 -1.78 -0.79
CA GLU A 103 21.66 -1.16 -1.83
C GLU A 103 20.33 -0.64 -1.28
N ILE A 104 19.68 -1.43 -0.42
CA ILE A 104 18.45 -1.03 0.28
C ILE A 104 18.72 0.20 1.15
N LEU A 105 19.81 0.22 1.92
CA LEU A 105 20.18 1.38 2.74
C LEU A 105 20.43 2.63 1.90
N ASP A 106 21.14 2.50 0.78
CA ASP A 106 21.38 3.61 -0.17
C ASP A 106 20.07 4.13 -0.77
N TYR A 107 19.17 3.21 -1.13
CA TYR A 107 17.85 3.55 -1.66
C TYR A 107 17.00 4.32 -0.64
N LEU A 108 17.00 3.88 0.62
CA LEU A 108 16.24 4.53 1.69
C LEU A 108 16.81 5.90 2.04
N LEU A 109 18.13 6.06 2.01
CA LEU A 109 18.78 7.36 2.19
C LEU A 109 18.41 8.33 1.06
N ARG A 110 18.43 7.88 -0.21
CA ARG A 110 18.03 8.71 -1.36
C ARG A 110 16.58 9.19 -1.33
N ARG A 111 15.72 8.52 -0.56
CA ARG A 111 14.29 8.85 -0.41
C ARG A 111 13.99 9.62 0.88
N ASP A 112 15.02 10.06 1.60
CA ASP A 112 14.90 10.71 2.91
C ASP A 112 14.07 9.90 3.91
N LYS A 113 14.09 8.57 3.78
CA LYS A 113 13.43 7.63 4.70
C LYS A 113 14.36 7.19 5.83
N LEU A 114 15.63 7.56 5.77
CA LEU A 114 16.66 7.22 6.74
C LEU A 114 17.58 8.43 6.93
N ASN A 115 17.90 8.76 8.18
CA ASN A 115 18.85 9.84 8.45
C ASN A 115 20.29 9.40 8.11
N VAL A 116 21.16 10.33 7.70
CA VAL A 116 22.58 10.10 7.41
C VAL A 116 23.31 9.45 8.60
N GLN A 117 23.00 9.84 9.83
CA GLN A 117 23.59 9.24 11.03
C GLN A 117 23.19 7.76 11.19
N GLU A 118 21.91 7.45 11.01
CA GLU A 118 21.36 6.09 11.10
C GLU A 118 21.93 5.22 9.98
N TYR A 119 21.99 5.76 8.76
CA TYR A 119 22.59 5.12 7.60
C TYR A 119 24.06 4.73 7.86
N ASN A 120 24.88 5.63 8.38
CA ASN A 120 26.29 5.34 8.64
C ASN A 120 26.46 4.26 9.71
N THR A 121 25.63 4.30 10.75
CA THR A 121 25.64 3.28 11.81
C THR A 121 25.29 1.91 11.26
N LEU A 122 24.19 1.82 10.50
CA LEU A 122 23.75 0.57 9.86
C LEU A 122 24.79 0.07 8.85
N LYS A 123 25.35 0.96 8.03
CA LYS A 123 26.37 0.62 7.03
C LYS A 123 27.63 0.03 7.68
N ASN A 124 28.10 0.61 8.78
CA ASN A 124 29.26 0.10 9.50
C ASN A 124 28.96 -1.28 10.09
N ARG A 125 27.80 -1.44 10.72
CA ARG A 125 27.33 -2.73 11.25
C ARG A 125 27.22 -3.81 10.18
N MET A 126 26.75 -3.45 8.97
CA MET A 126 26.65 -4.38 7.84
C MET A 126 28.02 -4.76 7.27
N LYS A 127 29.04 -3.91 7.38
CA LYS A 127 30.40 -4.19 6.88
C LYS A 127 31.15 -5.21 7.72
N GLU A 128 30.82 -5.34 9.00
CA GLU A 128 31.41 -6.33 9.89
C GLU A 128 31.15 -7.77 9.41
N GLU A 129 32.04 -8.69 9.79
CA GLU A 129 31.92 -10.10 9.41
C GLU A 129 30.70 -10.76 10.07
N GLY A 130 29.80 -11.29 9.23
CA GLY A 130 28.50 -11.80 9.65
C GLY A 130 27.55 -10.73 10.20
N GLY A 131 27.84 -9.44 9.96
CA GLY A 131 27.05 -8.33 10.51
C GLY A 131 25.56 -8.38 10.11
N LEU A 132 25.28 -8.76 8.86
CA LEU A 132 23.92 -8.92 8.36
C LEU A 132 23.16 -10.03 9.10
N GLU A 133 23.75 -11.22 9.21
CA GLU A 133 23.11 -12.37 9.87
C GLU A 133 22.83 -12.08 11.35
N LYS A 134 23.80 -11.48 12.04
CA LYS A 134 23.66 -11.05 13.45
C LYS A 134 22.55 -10.01 13.61
N PHE A 135 22.52 -9.00 12.73
CA PHE A 135 21.47 -7.98 12.74
C PHE A 135 20.09 -8.57 12.51
N ILE A 136 19.96 -9.46 11.53
CA ILE A 136 18.69 -10.15 11.24
C ILE A 136 18.25 -11.00 12.43
N ALA A 137 19.16 -11.74 13.06
CA ALA A 137 18.87 -12.56 14.23
C ALA A 137 18.36 -11.71 15.41
N GLU A 138 18.99 -10.57 15.68
CA GLU A 138 18.57 -9.62 16.73
C GLU A 138 17.19 -9.02 16.45
N CYS A 139 16.90 -8.66 15.19
CA CYS A 139 15.63 -8.06 14.80
C CYS A 139 14.48 -9.07 14.61
N GLY A 140 14.61 -10.31 15.11
CA GLY A 140 13.55 -11.32 15.08
C GLY A 140 13.58 -12.25 13.87
N GLY A 141 14.73 -12.40 13.22
CA GLY A 141 14.98 -13.38 12.16
C GLY A 141 14.57 -12.96 10.75
N LEU A 142 14.96 -13.78 9.78
CA LEU A 142 14.75 -13.54 8.35
C LEU A 142 13.26 -13.62 7.98
N LYS A 143 12.77 -12.58 7.30
CA LYS A 143 11.41 -12.55 6.73
C LYS A 143 11.39 -13.29 5.39
N THR A 144 11.16 -14.60 5.44
CA THR A 144 11.04 -15.44 4.25
C THR A 144 9.78 -15.12 3.42
N PRO A 145 9.72 -15.51 2.13
CA PRO A 145 8.50 -15.38 1.35
C PRO A 145 7.29 -15.98 2.08
N GLY A 146 6.15 -15.30 2.04
CA GLY A 146 4.96 -15.71 2.79
C GLY A 146 4.96 -15.34 4.29
N TYR A 147 5.96 -14.59 4.79
CA TYR A 147 6.08 -14.27 6.22
C TYR A 147 4.85 -13.57 6.79
N TYR A 148 4.36 -12.53 6.10
CA TYR A 148 3.23 -11.75 6.59
C TYR A 148 1.93 -12.52 6.52
N GLU A 149 1.77 -13.35 5.50
CA GLU A 149 0.62 -14.22 5.29
C GLU A 149 0.54 -15.29 6.38
N ARG A 150 1.69 -15.83 6.82
CA ARG A 150 1.74 -16.75 7.97
C ARG A 150 1.51 -16.05 9.30
N LYS A 151 2.20 -14.92 9.52
CA LYS A 151 2.13 -14.18 10.80
C LYS A 151 0.78 -13.52 11.03
N PHE A 152 0.15 -13.01 9.98
CA PHE A 152 -1.08 -12.21 10.03
C PHE A 152 -2.22 -12.86 9.22
N SER A 153 -2.24 -14.19 9.12
CA SER A 153 -3.33 -14.88 8.44
C SER A 153 -4.69 -14.45 9.03
N ARG A 154 -5.69 -14.22 8.17
CA ARG A 154 -7.03 -13.81 8.61
C ARG A 154 -7.61 -14.71 9.71
N LYS A 155 -7.30 -16.02 9.64
CA LYS A 155 -7.76 -17.02 10.63
C LYS A 155 -7.17 -16.74 12.03
N ILE A 156 -5.91 -16.34 12.12
CA ILE A 156 -5.26 -15.97 13.40
C ILE A 156 -5.83 -14.65 13.92
N ASN A 157 -6.02 -13.65 13.04
CA ASN A 157 -6.58 -12.36 13.45
C ASN A 157 -8.02 -12.49 13.98
N LEU A 158 -8.84 -13.36 13.36
CA LEU A 158 -10.20 -13.65 13.83
C LEU A 158 -10.21 -14.33 15.21
N LEU A 159 -9.31 -15.28 15.46
CA LEU A 159 -9.18 -15.97 16.76
C LEU A 159 -8.73 -15.02 17.89
N ASN A 160 -7.81 -14.09 17.61
CA ASN A 160 -7.34 -13.12 18.60
C ASN A 160 -8.42 -12.07 18.95
N ILE A 161 -9.27 -11.68 17.99
CA ILE A 161 -10.41 -10.78 18.23
C ILE A 161 -11.47 -11.46 19.12
N ASP A 162 -11.67 -12.77 18.97
CA ASP A 162 -12.62 -13.52 19.80
C ASP A 162 -12.11 -13.75 21.23
N GLN A 163 -10.79 -13.84 21.44
CA GLN A 163 -10.18 -13.93 22.77
C GLN A 163 -10.20 -12.58 23.50
N SER A 164 -9.86 -11.47 22.83
CA SER A 164 -9.88 -10.14 23.45
C SER A 164 -11.29 -9.69 23.86
N LYS A 165 -12.34 -10.19 23.20
CA LYS A 165 -13.73 -9.95 23.61
C LYS A 165 -14.16 -10.73 24.85
N LYS A 166 -13.53 -11.87 25.14
CA LYS A 166 -13.82 -12.68 26.34
C LYS A 166 -13.14 -12.13 27.59
N GLU A 167 -11.95 -11.55 27.46
CA GLU A 167 -11.22 -10.96 28.61
C GLU A 167 -11.77 -9.61 29.07
N ASN A 168 -12.63 -8.95 28.28
CA ASN A 168 -13.29 -7.69 28.65
C ASN A 168 -14.72 -7.88 29.19
N LEU A 169 -15.09 -9.11 29.56
CA LEU A 169 -16.43 -9.47 30.05
C LEU A 169 -16.42 -10.10 31.46
N ASP A 170 -15.31 -9.97 32.20
CA ASP A 170 -15.18 -10.28 33.62
C ASP A 170 -14.96 -9.00 34.45
#